data_AF-A0A9W9ZUP8-F1
#
_entry.id   AF-A0A9W9ZUP8-F1
#
_cell.length_a   1.000
_cell.length_b   1.000
_cell.length_c   1.000
_cell.angle_alpha   90.00
_cell.angle_beta   90.00
_cell.angle_gamma   90.00
#
_symmetry.space_group_name_H-M   'P 1'
#
loop_
_entity.id
_entity.type
_entity.pdbx_description
1 polymer ?
#
loop_
_entity_poly.entity_id
_entity_poly.type
_entity_poly.pdbx_seq_one_letter_code
_entity_poly.pdbx_strand_id
1 'polypeptide(L)'
;METIKSYAEELKRDFSEVFIVFAGLEPKPFKNLFPFWEDRPEVAKINQATGKADGDTLKVETELAKLSRKEYSLDELKQKPPLRSRSI
;
A
#
# COMPACT_ATOMS: atom_id res chain seq x y z
N MET A 1 -3.78 -6.68 -5.80
CA MET A 1 -2.32 -6.91 -5.81
C MET A 1 -1.94 -8.12 -6.64
N GLU A 2 -2.71 -9.22 -6.63
CA GLU A 2 -2.43 -10.37 -7.52
C GLU A 2 -2.44 -10.01 -9.02
N THR A 3 -3.37 -9.17 -9.47
CA THR A 3 -3.43 -8.75 -10.89
C THR A 3 -2.16 -8.05 -11.38
N ILE A 4 -1.53 -7.22 -10.53
CA ILE A 4 -0.28 -6.53 -10.92
C ILE A 4 0.90 -7.51 -10.94
N LYS A 5 0.87 -8.55 -10.10
CA LYS A 5 1.84 -9.65 -10.15
C LYS A 5 1.74 -10.42 -11.46
N SER A 6 0.54 -10.84 -11.86
CA SER A 6 0.32 -11.50 -13.15
C SER A 6 0.77 -10.63 -14.32
N TYR A 7 0.46 -9.32 -14.29
CA TYR A 7 0.91 -8.37 -15.31
C TYR A 7 2.44 -8.26 -15.40
N ALA A 8 3.15 -8.22 -14.27
CA ALA A 8 4.61 -8.19 -14.24
C ALA A 8 5.23 -9.48 -14.80
N GLU A 9 4.67 -10.64 -14.45
CA GLU A 9 5.10 -11.96 -14.94
C GLU A 9 4.92 -12.08 -16.46
N GLU A 10 3.76 -11.67 -16.99
CA GLU A 10 3.48 -11.66 -18.43
C GLU A 10 4.47 -10.78 -19.21
N LEU A 11 4.83 -9.63 -18.65
CA LEU A 11 5.78 -8.70 -19.25
C LEU A 11 7.25 -9.02 -18.94
N LYS A 12 7.53 -10.10 -18.19
CA LYS A 12 8.87 -10.47 -17.70
C LYS A 12 9.58 -9.31 -16.99
N ARG A 13 8.82 -8.51 -16.24
CA ARG A 13 9.34 -7.41 -15.41
C ARG A 13 9.67 -7.89 -14.03
N ASP A 14 10.65 -7.25 -13.40
CA ASP A 14 10.96 -7.53 -12.00
C ASP A 14 9.82 -7.02 -11.10
N PHE A 15 9.17 -7.94 -10.39
CA PHE A 15 8.10 -7.63 -9.45
C PHE A 15 8.62 -6.94 -8.18
N SER A 16 9.92 -7.07 -7.87
CA SER A 16 10.56 -6.47 -6.70
C SER A 16 10.63 -4.93 -6.78
N GLU A 17 10.54 -4.39 -8.00
CA GLU A 17 10.54 -2.95 -8.30
C GLU A 17 9.12 -2.33 -8.33
N VAL A 18 8.10 -3.07 -7.88
CA VAL A 18 6.72 -2.59 -7.86
C VAL A 18 6.35 -2.05 -6.48
N PHE A 19 5.87 -0.80 -6.47
CA PHE A 19 5.53 -0.07 -5.26
C PHE A 19 4.04 0.27 -5.19
N ILE A 20 3.51 0.27 -3.97
CA ILE A 20 2.22 0.83 -3.60
C ILE A 20 2.42 2.30 -3.30
N VAL A 21 1.61 3.14 -3.92
CA VAL A 21 1.56 4.57 -3.69
C VAL A 21 0.25 4.92 -3.00
N PHE A 22 0.31 5.77 -1.99
CA PHE A 22 -0.87 6.22 -1.25
C PHE A 22 -1.47 7.49 -1.88
N ALA A 23 -2.78 7.48 -2.08
CA ALA A 23 -3.49 8.62 -2.65
C ALA A 23 -3.36 9.86 -1.75
N GLY A 24 -3.12 11.03 -2.36
CA GLY A 24 -2.84 12.29 -1.66
C GLY A 24 -1.45 12.38 -1.02
N LEU A 25 -0.69 11.29 -0.95
CA LEU A 25 0.68 11.22 -0.43
C LEU A 25 1.65 10.70 -1.49
N GLU A 26 1.37 10.99 -2.77
CA GLU A 26 2.14 10.44 -3.87
C GLU A 26 3.58 10.98 -3.89
N PRO A 27 4.60 10.15 -4.20
CA PRO A 27 5.96 10.62 -4.39
C PRO A 27 6.08 11.60 -5.55
N LYS A 28 6.99 12.58 -5.44
CA LYS A 28 7.27 13.54 -6.52
C LYS A 28 7.57 12.89 -7.88
N PRO A 29 8.38 11.82 -7.97
CA PRO A 29 8.60 11.13 -9.25
C PRO A 29 7.31 10.60 -9.88
N PHE A 30 6.33 10.19 -9.08
CA PHE A 30 5.03 9.71 -9.57
C PHE A 30 4.20 10.85 -10.13
N LYS A 31 4.10 11.98 -9.40
CA LYS A 31 3.37 13.17 -9.84
C LYS A 31 3.90 13.72 -11.18
N ASN A 32 5.22 13.69 -11.35
CA ASN A 32 5.91 14.14 -12.56
C ASN A 32 5.59 13.30 -13.81
N LEU A 33 4.99 12.11 -13.68
CA LEU A 33 4.54 11.32 -14.83
C LEU A 33 3.29 11.90 -15.49
N PHE A 34 2.63 12.84 -14.84
CA PHE A 34 1.40 13.45 -15.32
C PHE A 34 1.64 14.92 -15.71
N PRO A 35 1.18 15.35 -16.91
CA PRO A 35 1.35 16.73 -17.37
C PRO A 35 0.66 17.76 -16.47
N PHE A 36 -0.43 17.36 -15.82
CA PHE A 36 -1.18 18.15 -14.86
C PHE A 36 -1.42 17.30 -13.62
N TRP A 37 -1.17 17.86 -12.46
CA TRP A 37 -1.37 17.20 -11.17
C TRP A 37 -2.08 18.14 -10.22
N GLU A 38 -3.13 17.63 -9.57
CA GLU A 38 -3.89 18.36 -8.55
C GLU A 38 -3.77 17.61 -7.23
N ASP A 39 -3.29 18.32 -6.21
CA ASP A 39 -3.18 17.75 -4.87
C ASP A 39 -4.54 17.70 -4.17
N ARG A 40 -4.82 16.57 -3.52
CA ARG A 40 -6.07 16.33 -2.77
C ARG A 40 -5.79 16.25 -1.26
N PRO A 41 -5.70 17.41 -0.56
CA PRO A 41 -5.28 17.45 0.83
C PRO A 41 -6.27 16.74 1.78
N GLU A 42 -7.56 16.68 1.44
CA GLU A 42 -8.56 15.89 2.19
C GLU A 42 -8.24 14.39 2.17
N VAL A 43 -7.73 13.86 1.06
CA VAL A 43 -7.32 12.46 0.94
C VAL A 43 -6.01 12.23 1.70
N ALA A 44 -5.05 13.17 1.59
CA ALA A 44 -3.78 13.12 2.31
C ALA A 44 -3.98 13.00 3.83
N LYS A 45 -4.89 13.81 4.39
CA LYS A 45 -5.22 13.80 5.84
C LYS A 45 -5.70 12.44 6.33
N ILE A 46 -6.48 11.71 5.53
CA ILE A 46 -6.97 10.37 5.89
C ILE A 46 -5.79 9.40 6.02
N ASN A 47 -4.87 9.41 5.06
CA ASN A 47 -3.71 8.53 5.09
C ASN A 47 -2.70 8.92 6.18
N GLN A 48 -2.49 10.22 6.42
CA GLN A 48 -1.67 10.72 7.53
C GLN A 48 -2.24 10.30 8.91
N ALA A 49 -3.57 10.32 9.08
CA ALA A 49 -4.21 9.84 10.30
C ALA A 49 -3.99 8.33 10.56
N THR A 50 -3.69 7.55 9.51
CA THR A 50 -3.29 6.13 9.62
C THR A 50 -1.78 5.92 9.78
N GLY A 51 -1.02 7.01 9.96
CA GLY A 51 0.43 6.97 10.19
C GLY A 51 1.29 6.94 8.93
N LYS A 52 0.73 7.26 7.76
CA LYS A 52 1.49 7.37 6.50
C LYS A 52 2.09 8.76 6.32
N ALA A 53 3.27 8.83 5.73
CA ALA A 53 3.97 10.08 5.45
C ALA A 53 3.91 10.46 3.97
N ASP A 54 4.14 11.73 3.67
CA ASP A 54 4.19 12.25 2.30
C ASP A 54 5.29 11.56 1.49
N GLY A 55 4.93 10.97 0.35
CA GLY A 55 5.86 10.25 -0.51
C GLY A 55 6.26 8.86 0.00
N ASP A 56 5.60 8.36 1.05
CA ASP A 56 5.79 6.99 1.55
C ASP A 56 5.37 5.97 0.48
N THR A 57 6.15 4.89 0.35
CA THR A 57 5.87 3.80 -0.58
C THR A 57 6.13 2.46 0.08
N LEU A 58 5.30 1.47 -0.25
CA LEU A 58 5.48 0.10 0.21
C LEU A 58 5.76 -0.82 -0.96
N LYS A 59 6.58 -1.85 -0.76
CA LYS A 59 6.76 -2.89 -1.78
C LYS A 59 5.51 -3.74 -1.89
N VAL A 60 4.99 -3.91 -3.10
CA VAL A 60 3.81 -4.77 -3.34
C VAL A 60 4.11 -6.19 -2.89
N GLU A 61 5.31 -6.70 -3.16
CA GLU A 61 5.73 -8.04 -2.75
C GLU A 61 5.57 -8.28 -1.24
N THR A 62 6.05 -7.35 -0.41
CA THR A 62 5.99 -7.47 1.04
C THR A 62 4.54 -7.44 1.55
N GLU A 63 3.72 -6.52 1.05
CA GLU A 63 2.32 -6.42 1.48
C GLU A 63 1.47 -7.57 0.97
N LEU A 64 1.73 -8.03 -0.26
CA LEU A 64 1.05 -9.20 -0.82
C LEU A 64 1.40 -10.47 -0.03
N ALA A 65 2.67 -10.68 0.33
CA ALA A 65 3.07 -11.82 1.16
C ALA A 65 2.37 -11.82 2.52
N LYS A 66 2.19 -10.65 3.15
CA LYS A 66 1.44 -10.50 4.40
C LYS A 66 -0.04 -10.85 4.23
N LEU A 67 -0.67 -10.36 3.17
CA LEU A 67 -2.10 -10.56 2.91
C LEU A 67 -2.43 -11.98 2.43
N SER A 68 -1.52 -12.61 1.69
CA SER A 68 -1.69 -13.96 1.14
C SER A 68 -1.21 -15.06 2.12
N ARG A 69 -0.79 -14.69 3.34
CA ARG A 69 -0.39 -15.63 4.40
C ARG A 69 -1.58 -16.47 4.84
N LYS A 70 -1.41 -17.80 4.79
CA LYS A 70 -2.41 -18.79 5.18
C LYS A 70 -2.18 -19.39 6.57
N GLU A 71 -0.97 -19.28 7.09
CA GLU A 71 -0.55 -19.91 8.35
C GLU A 71 -0.18 -18.85 9.36
N TYR A 72 -0.77 -18.88 10.56
CA TYR A 72 -0.48 -17.94 11.65
C TYR A 72 0.05 -18.73 12.85
N SER A 73 1.03 -18.19 13.56
CA SER A 73 1.56 -18.84 14.76
C SER A 73 0.52 -18.84 15.89
N LEU A 74 0.61 -19.81 16.81
CA LEU A 74 -0.33 -19.90 17.94
C LEU A 74 -0.29 -18.63 18.81
N ASP A 75 0.87 -18.00 18.95
CA ASP A 75 1.01 -16.79 19.75
C ASP A 75 0.34 -15.58 19.08
N GLU A 76 0.41 -15.46 17.75
CA GLU A 76 -0.34 -14.44 16.99
C GLU A 76 -1.85 -14.63 17.13
N LEU A 77 -2.34 -15.86 17.07
CA LEU A 77 -3.77 -16.17 17.19
C LEU A 77 -4.33 -15.91 18.60
N LYS A 78 -3.49 -16.00 19.64
CA LYS A 78 -3.89 -15.71 21.03
C LYS A 78 -4.00 -14.22 21.31
N GLN A 79 -3.43 -13.36 20.47
CA GLN A 79 -3.53 -11.91 20.65
C GLN A 79 -4.97 -11.46 20.36
N LYS A 80 -5.46 -10.54 21.19
CA LYS A 80 -6.77 -9.92 20.96
C LYS A 80 -6.69 -9.15 19.63
N PRO A 81 -7.61 -9.41 18.67
CA PRO A 81 -7.65 -8.63 17.45
C PRO A 81 -7.76 -7.13 17.79
N PRO A 82 -7.12 -6.25 17.02
CA PRO A 82 -7.29 -4.82 17.21
C PRO A 82 -8.79 -4.49 17.16
N LEU A 83 -9.26 -3.72 18.15
CA LEU A 83 -10.63 -3.24 18.18
C LEU A 83 -10.90 -2.53 16.85
N ARG A 84 -11.89 -3.02 16.09
CA ARG A 84 -12.32 -2.37 14.86
C ARG A 84 -12.79 -0.98 15.25
N SER A 85 -11.99 0.05 14.96
CA SER A 85 -12.37 1.44 15.19
C SER A 85 -13.55 1.75 14.28
N ARG A 86 -14.77 1.57 14.79
CA ARG A 86 -15.97 2.15 14.20
C ARG A 86 -15.87 3.65 14.45
N SER A 87 -15.32 4.38 13.49
CA SER A 87 -15.54 5.82 13.40
C SER A 87 -17.03 6.00 13.06
N ILE A 88 -17.79 6.47 14.04
CA ILE A 88 -19.15 7.02 13.87
C ILE A 88 -18.99 8.47 13.46
#